data_AF-M2N3R0-F1
#
_entry.id   AF-M2N3R0-F1
#
_cell.length_a   1.000
_cell.length_b   1.000
_cell.length_c   1.000
_cell.angle_alpha   90.00
_cell.angle_beta   90.00
_cell.angle_gamma   90.00
#
_symmetry.space_group_name_H-M   'P 1'
#
loop_
_entity.id
_entity.type
_entity.pdbx_description
1 polymer ?
#
loop_
_entity_poly.entity_id
_entity_poly.type
_entity_poly.pdbx_seq_one_letter_code
_entity_poly.pdbx_strand_id
1 'polypeptide(L)'
;MAPATSKPANTKLTGHCAWKMRAGFAALGINLWKGGELLPLFDRSGLARVKQITRSMPTGPWPDDAYDKQIGTLWTDMTVNGLDALATRPLVEGLAMEGSEVERLIGEARVELREGRARHFMRL
;
A
#
# COMPACT_ATOMS: atom_id res chain seq x y z
N MET A 1 18.57 -1.33 -8.06
CA MET A 1 17.73 -2.50 -8.39
C MET A 1 16.40 -1.96 -8.92
N ALA A 2 16.19 -1.99 -10.23
CA ALA A 2 14.98 -1.42 -10.85
C ALA A 2 13.75 -2.21 -10.40
N PRO A 3 12.64 -1.57 -9.96
CA PRO A 3 11.44 -2.33 -9.66
C PRO A 3 10.72 -2.65 -10.97
N ALA A 4 10.54 -3.96 -11.17
CA ALA A 4 9.86 -4.66 -12.24
C ALA A 4 8.85 -3.86 -13.08
N THR A 5 9.17 -3.86 -14.37
CA THR A 5 8.39 -3.50 -15.54
C THR A 5 7.19 -4.43 -15.73
N SER A 6 5.98 -3.94 -15.43
CA SER A 6 4.66 -4.26 -16.04
C SER A 6 3.53 -4.29 -15.01
N LYS A 7 2.36 -3.76 -15.40
CA LYS A 7 1.11 -3.78 -14.63
C LYS A 7 0.74 -5.24 -14.30
N PRO A 8 0.46 -5.59 -13.03
CA PRO A 8 -0.04 -6.92 -12.73
C PRO A 8 -1.39 -7.14 -13.43
N ALA A 9 -1.50 -8.23 -14.20
CA ALA A 9 -2.72 -8.58 -14.90
C ALA A 9 -3.83 -8.93 -13.90
N ASN A 10 -5.06 -8.52 -14.20
CA ASN A 10 -6.26 -8.87 -13.43
C ASN A 10 -6.32 -8.37 -11.97
N THR A 11 -5.64 -7.26 -11.67
CA THR A 11 -5.70 -6.67 -10.32
C THR A 11 -6.93 -5.76 -10.20
N LYS A 12 -7.69 -5.90 -9.10
CA LYS A 12 -8.79 -4.98 -8.78
C LYS A 12 -8.26 -3.54 -8.68
N LEU A 13 -9.14 -2.55 -8.76
CA LEU A 13 -8.75 -1.14 -8.79
C LEU A 13 -7.87 -0.77 -7.60
N THR A 14 -8.13 -1.35 -6.43
CA THR A 14 -7.27 -1.23 -5.25
C THR A 14 -5.80 -1.60 -5.49
N GLY A 15 -5.53 -2.70 -6.20
CA GLY A 15 -4.15 -3.07 -6.54
C GLY A 15 -3.56 -2.26 -7.70
N HIS A 16 -4.39 -1.72 -8.60
CA HIS A 16 -3.94 -0.74 -9.58
C HIS A 16 -3.52 0.58 -8.89
N CYS A 17 -4.29 1.06 -7.92
CA CYS A 17 -3.95 2.21 -7.09
C CYS A 17 -2.66 1.97 -6.31
N ALA A 18 -2.52 0.81 -5.66
CA ALA A 18 -1.28 0.45 -4.95
C ALA A 18 -0.05 0.45 -5.86
N TRP A 19 -0.19 -0.05 -7.09
CA TRP A 19 0.87 0.00 -8.10
C TRP A 19 1.22 1.44 -8.52
N LYS A 20 0.22 2.28 -8.85
CA LYS A 20 0.45 3.69 -9.21
C LYS A 20 1.09 4.46 -8.06
N MET A 21 0.64 4.26 -6.82
CA MET A 21 1.25 4.87 -5.64
C MET A 21 2.72 4.48 -5.50
N ARG A 22 3.07 3.20 -5.68
CA ARG A 22 4.46 2.75 -5.64
C ARG A 22 5.33 3.42 -6.70
N ALA A 23 4.82 3.53 -7.93
CA ALA A 23 5.51 4.21 -9.01
C ALA A 23 5.71 5.71 -8.69
N GLY A 24 4.66 6.37 -8.17
CA GLY A 24 4.71 7.78 -7.78
C GLY A 24 5.69 8.05 -6.64
N PHE A 25 5.68 7.25 -5.59
CA PHE A 25 6.68 7.37 -4.51
C PHE A 25 8.11 7.15 -5.02
N ALA A 26 8.32 6.17 -5.90
CA ALA A 26 9.62 5.93 -6.50
C ALA A 26 10.12 7.13 -7.32
N ALA A 27 9.23 7.80 -8.07
CA ALA A 27 9.55 9.03 -8.79
C ALA A 27 9.93 10.20 -7.86
N LEU A 28 9.38 10.23 -6.65
CA LEU A 28 9.75 11.18 -5.58
C LEU A 28 11.03 10.78 -4.82
N GLY A 29 11.70 9.68 -5.20
CA GLY A 29 12.86 9.15 -4.48
C GLY A 29 12.52 8.52 -3.12
N ILE A 30 11.24 8.31 -2.82
CA ILE A 30 10.77 7.70 -1.57
C ILE A 30 10.53 6.21 -1.82
N ASN A 31 11.13 5.35 -1.00
CA ASN A 31 10.87 3.91 -1.06
C ASN A 31 10.34 3.41 0.29
N LEU A 32 9.00 3.36 0.39
CA LEU A 32 8.28 2.84 1.56
C LEU A 32 8.44 1.32 1.74
N TRP A 33 8.97 0.62 0.73
CA TRP A 33 9.17 -0.83 0.75
C TRP A 33 10.62 -1.23 1.08
N LYS A 34 11.41 -0.30 1.64
CA LYS A 34 12.78 -0.57 2.11
C LYS A 34 12.87 -1.37 3.40
N GLY A 35 11.77 -1.92 3.91
CA GLY A 35 11.76 -2.67 5.17
C GLY A 35 12.90 -3.70 5.27
N GLY A 36 13.13 -4.48 4.21
CA GLY A 36 14.23 -5.46 4.16
C GLY A 36 15.65 -4.88 4.13
N GLU A 37 15.82 -3.60 3.80
CA GLU A 37 17.11 -2.90 3.84
C GLU A 37 17.42 -2.34 5.25
N LEU A 38 16.42 -2.30 6.15
CA LEU A 38 16.59 -1.71 7.48
C LEU A 38 17.46 -2.56 8.41
N LEU A 39 17.31 -3.89 8.37
CA LEU A 39 18.08 -4.76 9.27
C LEU A 39 19.60 -4.62 9.07
N PRO A 40 20.16 -4.64 7.83
CA PRO A 40 21.57 -4.34 7.60
C PRO A 40 22.00 -2.93 8.05
N LEU A 41 21.09 -1.94 8.02
CA LEU A 41 21.39 -0.59 8.51
C LEU A 41 21.54 -0.57 10.03
N PHE A 42 20.68 -1.28 10.75
CA PHE A 42 20.74 -1.40 12.21
C PHE A 42 22.00 -2.14 12.67
N ASP A 43 22.38 -3.21 11.96
CA ASP A 43 23.62 -3.93 12.25
C ASP A 43 24.84 -2.99 12.10
N ARG A 44 24.89 -2.19 11.04
CA ARG A 44 25.98 -1.23 10.80
C ARG A 44 26.02 -0.09 11.82
N SER A 45 24.89 0.27 12.44
CA SER A 45 24.83 1.31 13.46
C SER A 45 25.15 0.80 14.86
N GLY A 46 25.48 -0.49 15.02
CA GLY A 46 25.77 -1.11 16.32
C GLY A 46 24.52 -1.45 17.15
N LEU A 47 23.32 -1.38 16.55
CA LEU A 47 22.10 -1.83 17.21
C LEU A 47 22.08 -3.37 17.18
N ALA A 48 22.28 -3.99 18.34
CA ALA A 48 22.29 -5.43 18.47
C ALA A 48 20.87 -6.00 18.68
N ARG A 49 20.66 -7.23 18.20
CA ARG A 49 19.44 -8.04 18.45
C ARG A 49 18.15 -7.46 17.89
N VAL A 50 18.22 -6.66 16.83
CA VAL A 50 17.02 -6.19 16.12
C VAL A 50 16.39 -7.38 15.38
N LYS A 51 15.08 -7.54 15.51
CA LYS A 51 14.31 -8.54 14.76
C LYS A 51 13.34 -7.83 13.84
N GLN A 52 13.43 -8.13 12.55
CA GLN A 52 12.43 -7.70 11.57
C GLN A 52 11.37 -8.79 11.42
N ILE A 53 10.11 -8.41 11.53
CA ILE A 53 8.96 -9.29 11.30
C ILE A 53 8.13 -8.69 10.17
N THR A 54 7.96 -9.43 9.09
CA THR A 54 7.06 -9.08 7.99
C THR A 54 5.74 -9.80 8.21
N ARG A 55 4.63 -9.07 8.15
CA ARG A 55 3.28 -9.64 8.28
C ARG A 55 2.46 -9.35 7.04
N SER A 56 1.64 -10.33 6.66
CA SER A 56 0.61 -10.15 5.64
C SER A 56 -0.63 -9.63 6.33
N MET A 57 -1.00 -8.37 6.06
CA MET A 57 -2.17 -7.74 6.66
C MET A 57 -3.39 -7.97 5.78
N PRO A 58 -4.49 -8.53 6.30
CA PRO A 58 -5.73 -8.65 5.54
C PRO A 58 -6.30 -7.27 5.24
N THR A 59 -6.94 -7.13 4.08
CA THR A 59 -7.78 -5.96 3.76
C THR A 59 -9.23 -6.40 3.73
N GLY A 60 -10.04 -5.94 4.68
CA GLY A 60 -11.46 -6.25 4.79
C GLY A 60 -11.76 -7.49 5.64
N PRO A 61 -13.03 -7.68 6.05
CA PRO A 61 -13.44 -8.68 7.02
C PRO A 61 -13.73 -10.06 6.39
N TRP A 62 -12.98 -10.45 5.36
CA TRP A 62 -13.17 -11.74 4.69
C TRP A 62 -12.40 -12.94 5.27
N PRO A 63 -11.35 -12.78 6.11
CA PRO A 63 -10.74 -13.92 6.79
C PRO A 63 -11.74 -14.67 7.69
N ASP A 64 -11.58 -15.99 7.78
CA ASP A 64 -12.43 -16.84 8.63
C ASP A 64 -12.10 -16.68 10.12
N ASP A 65 -10.83 -16.48 10.43
CA ASP A 65 -10.36 -16.24 11.80
C ASP A 65 -10.87 -14.89 12.34
N ALA A 66 -11.41 -14.91 13.55
CA ALA A 66 -12.05 -13.74 14.15
C ALA A 66 -11.06 -12.59 14.43
N TYR A 67 -9.81 -12.93 14.78
CA TYR A 67 -8.76 -11.95 15.03
C TYR A 67 -8.31 -11.30 13.71
N ASP A 68 -8.03 -12.09 12.68
CA ASP A 68 -7.67 -11.56 11.35
C ASP A 68 -8.79 -10.74 10.72
N LYS A 69 -10.05 -11.10 10.98
CA LYS A 69 -11.22 -10.31 10.56
C LYS A 69 -11.23 -8.91 11.19
N GLN A 70 -10.95 -8.83 12.50
CA GLN A 70 -10.86 -7.54 13.20
C GLN A 70 -9.70 -6.69 12.65
N ILE A 71 -8.53 -7.31 12.45
CA ILE A 71 -7.37 -6.64 11.83
C ILE A 71 -7.73 -6.14 10.43
N GLY A 72 -8.40 -6.95 9.62
CA GLY A 72 -8.81 -6.60 8.27
C GLY A 72 -9.78 -5.42 8.21
N THR A 73 -10.73 -5.34 9.15
CA THR A 73 -11.64 -4.19 9.30
C THR A 73 -10.87 -2.92 9.64
N LEU A 74 -10.03 -2.97 10.68
CA LEU A 74 -9.24 -1.82 11.12
C LEU A 74 -8.31 -1.31 10.02
N TRP A 75 -7.68 -2.25 9.29
CA TRP A 75 -6.81 -1.92 8.17
C TRP A 75 -7.57 -1.25 7.02
N THR A 76 -8.77 -1.75 6.69
CA THR A 76 -9.64 -1.13 5.69
C THR A 76 -10.06 0.27 6.09
N ASP A 77 -10.48 0.48 7.34
CA ASP A 77 -10.89 1.80 7.84
C ASP A 77 -9.74 2.79 7.78
N MET A 78 -8.55 2.39 8.24
CA MET A 78 -7.35 3.21 8.17
C MET A 78 -7.00 3.56 6.72
N THR A 79 -7.06 2.58 5.81
CA THR A 79 -6.75 2.78 4.39
C THR A 79 -7.74 3.73 3.73
N VAL A 80 -9.04 3.54 3.94
CA VAL A 80 -10.10 4.38 3.34
C VAL A 80 -10.00 5.83 3.81
N ASN A 81 -9.75 6.03 5.10
CA ASN A 81 -9.64 7.36 5.71
C ASN A 81 -8.32 8.05 5.32
N GLY A 82 -7.23 7.30 5.17
CA GLY A 82 -5.91 7.82 4.79
C GLY A 82 -5.66 7.92 3.28
N LEU A 83 -6.56 7.41 2.44
CA LEU A 83 -6.26 7.20 1.02
C LEU A 83 -5.89 8.48 0.26
N ASP A 84 -6.60 9.58 0.49
CA ASP A 84 -6.25 10.88 -0.13
C ASP A 84 -4.85 11.32 0.27
N ALA A 85 -4.59 11.40 1.59
CA ALA A 85 -3.31 11.85 2.10
C ALA A 85 -2.12 11.01 1.59
N LEU A 86 -2.33 9.70 1.42
CA LEU A 86 -1.31 8.80 0.90
C LEU A 86 -1.13 8.88 -0.62
N ALA A 87 -2.20 9.17 -1.37
CA ALA A 87 -2.20 9.05 -2.82
C ALA A 87 -1.97 10.40 -3.53
N THR A 88 -2.42 11.52 -2.99
CA THR A 88 -2.38 12.82 -3.71
C THR A 88 -0.96 13.18 -4.14
N ARG A 89 -0.01 13.23 -3.21
CA ARG A 89 1.37 13.63 -3.51
C ARG A 89 2.07 12.70 -4.51
N PRO A 90 2.15 11.37 -4.31
CA PRO A 90 2.83 10.51 -5.27
C PRO A 90 2.15 10.48 -6.65
N LEU A 91 0.83 10.65 -6.73
CA LEU A 91 0.14 10.62 -8.02
C LEU A 91 0.25 11.96 -8.78
N VAL A 92 0.04 13.08 -8.09
CA VAL A 92 0.13 14.42 -8.71
C VAL A 92 1.58 14.83 -8.94
N GLU A 93 2.42 14.84 -7.91
CA GLU A 93 3.82 15.27 -8.06
C GLU A 93 4.69 14.18 -8.65
N GLY A 94 4.50 12.92 -8.23
CA GLY A 94 5.35 11.82 -8.65
C GLY A 94 5.04 11.31 -10.07
N LEU A 95 3.77 11.26 -10.46
CA LEU A 95 3.36 10.77 -11.78
C LEU A 95 2.80 11.85 -12.71
N ALA A 96 2.78 13.12 -12.28
CA ALA A 96 2.19 14.22 -13.04
C ALA A 96 0.74 13.94 -13.50
N MET A 97 -0.04 13.21 -12.68
CA MET A 97 -1.45 12.98 -12.96
C MET A 97 -2.26 14.24 -12.68
N GLU A 98 -3.26 14.49 -13.53
CA GLU A 98 -4.23 15.56 -13.31
C GLU A 98 -5.02 15.33 -12.02
N GLY A 99 -5.27 16.39 -11.26
CA GLY A 99 -5.96 16.31 -9.96
C GLY A 99 -7.32 15.63 -10.06
N SER A 100 -8.07 15.90 -11.13
CA SER A 100 -9.37 15.26 -11.39
C SER A 100 -9.27 13.76 -11.68
N GLU A 101 -8.19 13.31 -12.33
CA GLU A 101 -7.94 11.88 -12.54
C GLU A 101 -7.62 11.19 -11.20
N VAL A 102 -6.85 11.86 -10.35
CA VAL A 102 -6.48 11.37 -9.01
C VAL A 102 -7.70 11.23 -8.11
N GLU A 103 -8.54 12.26 -8.04
CA GLU A 103 -9.78 12.24 -7.25
C GLU A 103 -10.72 11.11 -7.69
N ARG A 104 -10.91 10.94 -9.01
CA ARG A 104 -11.72 9.84 -9.54
C ARG A 104 -11.17 8.48 -9.14
N LEU A 105 -9.85 8.28 -9.32
CA LEU A 105 -9.18 7.03 -8.96
C LEU A 105 -9.32 6.69 -7.47
N ILE A 106 -9.14 7.68 -6.60
CA ILE A 106 -9.28 7.52 -5.15
C ILE A 106 -10.74 7.24 -4.77
N GLY A 107 -11.70 7.94 -5.37
CA GLY A 107 -13.12 7.73 -5.16
C GLY A 107 -13.56 6.31 -5.50
N GLU A 108 -13.19 5.82 -6.68
CA GLU A 108 -13.50 4.46 -7.11
C GLU A 108 -12.82 3.41 -6.20
N ALA A 109 -11.58 3.64 -5.77
CA ALA A 109 -10.87 2.73 -4.85
C ALA A 109 -11.51 2.69 -3.46
N ARG A 110 -11.98 3.83 -2.93
CA ARG A 110 -12.74 3.90 -1.67
C ARG A 110 -14.01 3.07 -1.75
N VAL A 111 -14.73 3.16 -2.86
CA VAL A 111 -15.95 2.38 -3.08
C VAL A 111 -15.63 0.88 -3.10
N GLU A 112 -14.59 0.45 -3.81
CA GLU A 112 -14.18 -0.95 -3.82
C GLU A 112 -13.81 -1.49 -2.43
N LEU A 113 -13.06 -0.71 -1.64
CA LEU A 113 -12.66 -1.06 -0.27
C LEU A 113 -13.88 -1.18 0.66
N ARG A 114 -14.79 -0.19 0.63
CA ARG A 114 -15.99 -0.15 1.48
C ARG A 114 -16.95 -1.28 1.18
N GLU A 115 -17.10 -1.64 -0.09
CA GLU A 115 -17.98 -2.75 -0.49
C GLU A 115 -17.37 -4.14 -0.21
N GLY A 116 -16.19 -4.22 0.41
CA GLY A 116 -15.53 -5.50 0.70
C GLY A 116 -15.16 -6.28 -0.56
N ARG A 117 -15.08 -5.59 -1.70
CA ARG A 117 -14.72 -6.20 -2.99
C ARG A 117 -13.20 -6.42 -3.06
N ALA A 118 -12.41 -5.68 -2.29
CA ALA A 118 -10.98 -5.92 -2.18
C ALA A 118 -10.69 -7.08 -1.22
N ARG A 119 -10.39 -8.28 -1.75
CA ARG A 119 -9.97 -9.45 -0.97
C ARG A 119 -8.53 -9.78 -1.29
N HIS A 120 -7.60 -9.13 -0.59
CA HIS A 120 -6.19 -9.41 -0.73
C HIS A 120 -5.45 -9.18 0.58
N PHE A 121 -4.30 -9.83 0.71
CA PHE A 121 -3.33 -9.50 1.74
C PHE A 121 -2.39 -8.43 1.21
N MET A 122 -2.17 -7.39 2.02
CA MET A 122 -1.12 -6.42 1.80
C MET A 122 0.14 -6.90 2.51
N ARG A 123 1.25 -6.98 1.79
CA ARG A 123 2.55 -7.30 2.38
C ARG A 123 3.23 -6.00 2.78
N LEU A 124 3.42 -5.81 4.08
CA LEU A 124 4.12 -4.68 4.69
C LEU A 124 5.43 -5.16 5.30
#